data_AF-A0A6M3LK84-F1
#
_entry.id   AF-A0A6M3LK84-F1
#
_cell.length_a   1.000
_cell.length_b   1.000
_cell.length_c   1.000
_cell.angle_alpha   90.00
_cell.angle_beta   90.00
_cell.angle_gamma   90.00
#
_symmetry.space_group_name_H-M   'P 1'
#
loop_
_entity.id
_entity.type
_entity.pdbx_description
1 polymer ?
#
loop_
_entity_poly.entity_id
_entity_poly.type
_entity_poly.pdbx_seq_one_letter_code
_entity_poly.pdbx_strand_id
1 'polypeptide(L)'
;MRQTKREIMTGVEYVKSKLVDHNTVEYHCIDGTKVIRLHRTDILVFKPNGDVVLNSGGWQTVVTKERMNGFLPKGWGIYQEKNVWYLSKGEYWSDPDRKSWVYQDGITILGTGGVSGASKDRKKLDKRLKDIRVYVDGFMKKLVARELPQPGNGDCWFCLFKDKDGRTRSDHILEHFKDKYYVPSLLMNAIAEIPVSQTSKSSIGYWFKVHDQECTWFEDISKEQVKKSLTRYLKRRLGMAA
;
A
#
# COMPACT_ATOMS: atom_id res chain seq x y z
N MET A 1 -2.36 13.32 9.83
CA MET A 1 -1.46 14.07 10.74
C MET A 1 -0.45 14.82 9.88
N ARG A 2 -0.28 16.13 10.12
CA ARG A 2 0.71 16.94 9.39
C ARG A 2 2.10 16.58 9.89
N GLN A 3 3.02 16.31 8.99
CA GLN A 3 4.43 16.11 9.32
C GLN A 3 5.22 17.36 8.96
N THR A 4 6.28 17.62 9.72
CA THR A 4 7.21 18.68 9.40
C THR A 4 8.07 18.27 8.19
N LYS A 5 8.57 19.27 7.45
CA LYS A 5 9.54 19.02 6.37
C LYS A 5 10.76 18.23 6.86
N ARG A 6 11.23 18.52 8.08
CA ARG A 6 12.37 17.82 8.70
C ARG A 6 12.07 16.33 8.89
N GLU A 7 10.89 15.98 9.40
CA GLU A 7 10.47 14.58 9.57
C GLU A 7 10.37 13.84 8.24
N ILE A 8 9.77 14.48 7.23
CA ILE A 8 9.62 13.96 5.86
C ILE A 8 10.99 13.64 5.23
N MET A 9 11.97 14.51 5.45
CA MET A 9 13.32 14.42 4.88
C MET A 9 14.30 13.59 5.72
N THR A 10 13.84 12.93 6.79
CA THR A 10 14.71 12.12 7.65
C THR A 10 15.40 11.01 6.84
N GLY A 11 16.73 10.97 6.89
CA GLY A 11 17.56 9.95 6.24
C GLY A 11 17.75 10.15 4.73
N VAL A 12 17.53 11.37 4.22
CA VAL A 12 17.75 11.70 2.80
C VAL A 12 18.85 12.74 2.64
N GLU A 13 19.78 12.42 1.76
CA GLU A 13 20.78 13.36 1.28
C GLU A 13 20.22 14.18 0.11
N TYR A 14 20.34 15.50 0.17
CA TYR A 14 19.83 16.41 -0.84
C TYR A 14 20.66 17.70 -0.88
N VAL A 15 20.69 18.35 -2.05
CA VAL A 15 21.33 19.66 -2.24
C VAL A 15 20.35 20.79 -1.93
N LYS A 16 19.11 20.66 -2.42
CA LYS A 16 18.04 21.62 -2.17
C LYS A 16 16.71 20.91 -1.96
N SER A 17 15.84 21.49 -1.15
CA SER A 17 14.50 20.97 -0.91
C SER A 17 13.49 22.09 -0.63
N LYS A 18 12.25 21.91 -1.06
CA LYS A 18 11.15 22.86 -0.91
C LYS A 18 9.85 22.12 -0.59
N LEU A 19 9.09 22.62 0.38
CA LEU A 19 7.71 22.16 0.59
C LEU A 19 6.85 22.68 -0.56
N VAL A 20 6.23 21.78 -1.32
CA VAL A 20 5.44 22.13 -2.52
C VAL A 20 3.94 21.95 -2.28
N ASP A 21 3.56 21.13 -1.30
CA ASP A 21 2.17 20.93 -0.88
C ASP A 21 2.14 20.32 0.54
N HIS A 22 0.96 20.08 1.09
CA HIS A 22 0.75 19.39 2.36
C HIS A 22 1.45 18.03 2.37
N ASN A 23 2.37 17.86 3.33
CA ASN A 23 3.24 16.70 3.48
C ASN A 23 4.01 16.29 2.20
N THR A 24 4.16 17.21 1.23
CA THR A 24 4.79 16.94 -0.06
C THR A 24 5.99 17.85 -0.26
N VAL A 25 7.16 17.26 -0.46
CA VAL A 25 8.44 17.95 -0.60
C VAL A 25 9.04 17.60 -1.95
N GLU A 26 9.43 18.64 -2.69
CA GLU A 26 10.33 18.49 -3.83
C GLU A 26 11.77 18.62 -3.31
N TYR A 27 12.66 17.74 -3.72
CA TYR A 27 14.09 17.86 -3.43
C TYR A 27 14.95 17.39 -4.60
N HIS A 28 16.20 17.82 -4.59
CA HIS A 28 17.18 17.46 -5.60
C HIS A 28 18.38 16.76 -4.96
N CYS A 29 18.77 15.66 -5.57
CA CYS A 29 19.94 14.88 -5.21
C CYS A 29 21.22 15.45 -5.85
N ILE A 30 22.37 14.98 -5.38
CA ILE A 30 23.70 15.41 -5.87
C ILE A 30 23.92 15.01 -7.34
N ASP A 31 23.34 13.88 -7.76
CA ASP A 31 23.40 13.34 -9.12
C ASP A 31 22.50 14.07 -10.14
N GLY A 32 21.82 15.14 -9.72
CA GLY A 32 20.87 15.89 -10.55
C GLY A 32 19.45 15.31 -10.60
N THR A 33 19.18 14.19 -9.91
CA THR A 33 17.84 13.61 -9.80
C THR A 33 16.91 14.56 -9.04
N LYS A 34 15.72 14.82 -9.58
CA LYS A 34 14.65 15.56 -8.88
C LYS A 34 13.62 14.56 -8.33
N VAL A 35 13.23 14.72 -7.08
CA VAL A 35 12.31 13.81 -6.40
C VAL A 35 11.14 14.58 -5.82
N ILE A 36 9.93 14.04 -6.03
CA ILE A 36 8.73 14.45 -5.30
C ILE A 36 8.45 13.40 -4.25
N ARG A 37 8.52 13.80 -2.98
CA ARG A 37 8.27 12.93 -1.83
C ARG A 37 6.98 13.33 -1.15
N LEU A 38 6.11 12.36 -0.91
CA LEU A 38 4.90 12.49 -0.09
C LEU A 38 5.11 11.68 1.20
N HIS A 39 4.99 12.32 2.36
CA HIS A 39 5.33 11.73 3.65
C HIS A 39 6.78 11.21 3.68
N ARG A 40 7.00 9.90 3.69
CA ARG A 40 8.34 9.28 3.65
C ARG A 40 8.53 8.40 2.41
N THR A 41 7.75 8.67 1.36
CA THR A 41 7.73 7.90 0.12
C THR A 41 8.09 8.80 -1.06
N ASP A 42 9.10 8.41 -1.83
CA ASP A 42 9.45 9.06 -3.09
C ASP A 42 8.44 8.66 -4.16
N ILE A 43 7.43 9.51 -4.37
CA ILE A 43 6.30 9.19 -5.25
C ILE A 43 6.63 9.36 -6.73
N LEU A 44 7.54 10.29 -7.05
CA LEU A 44 8.07 10.50 -8.39
C LEU A 44 9.57 10.75 -8.30
N VAL A 45 10.35 10.03 -9.11
CA VAL A 45 11.80 10.23 -9.25
C VAL A 45 12.09 10.56 -10.70
N PHE A 46 12.45 11.81 -10.97
CA PHE A 46 12.84 12.33 -12.28
C PHE A 46 14.35 12.19 -12.42
N LYS A 47 14.79 11.25 -13.25
CA LYS A 47 16.20 10.98 -13.51
C LYS A 47 16.78 11.96 -14.54
N PRO A 48 18.10 12.22 -14.52
CA PRO A 48 18.74 13.11 -15.49
C PRO A 48 18.58 12.68 -16.97
N ASN A 49 18.39 11.38 -17.22
CA ASN A 49 18.16 10.84 -18.56
C ASN A 49 16.73 11.05 -19.09
N GLY A 50 15.86 11.73 -18.33
CA GLY A 50 14.46 11.98 -18.68
C GLY A 50 13.47 10.92 -18.21
N ASP A 51 13.94 9.81 -17.60
CA ASP A 51 13.03 8.82 -17.03
C ASP A 51 12.31 9.35 -15.80
N VAL A 52 11.05 8.95 -15.64
CA VAL A 52 10.25 9.23 -14.44
C VAL A 52 9.79 7.91 -13.83
N VAL A 53 10.29 7.59 -12.64
CA VAL A 53 9.87 6.41 -11.88
C VAL A 53 8.75 6.79 -10.93
N LEU A 54 7.65 6.06 -10.96
CA LEU A 54 6.47 6.30 -10.12
C LEU A 54 6.40 5.21 -9.04
N ASN A 55 6.18 5.61 -7.79
CA ASN A 55 6.12 4.67 -6.67
C ASN A 55 5.15 5.11 -5.57
N SER A 56 4.05 4.41 -5.38
CA SER A 56 3.08 4.73 -4.33
C SER A 56 3.54 4.34 -2.92
N GLY A 57 4.63 3.56 -2.82
CA GLY A 57 5.05 2.93 -1.56
C GLY A 57 3.99 1.96 -1.03
N GLY A 58 3.17 1.41 -1.92
CA GLY A 58 1.99 0.63 -1.63
C GLY A 58 0.77 1.44 -1.13
N TRP A 59 0.85 2.77 -1.11
CA TRP A 59 -0.26 3.65 -0.73
C TRP A 59 -0.98 4.19 -1.97
N GLN A 60 -1.66 3.33 -2.71
CA GLN A 60 -2.50 3.70 -3.85
C GLN A 60 -3.83 4.35 -3.38
N THR A 61 -3.73 5.52 -2.72
CA THR A 61 -4.85 6.32 -2.18
C THR A 61 -5.19 7.52 -3.08
N VAL A 62 -6.38 8.12 -2.90
CA VAL A 62 -6.79 9.31 -3.66
C VAL A 62 -5.76 10.44 -3.56
N VAL A 63 -5.23 10.71 -2.37
CA VAL A 63 -4.22 11.77 -2.15
C VAL A 63 -2.91 11.44 -2.86
N THR A 64 -2.43 10.19 -2.77
CA THR A 64 -1.21 9.79 -3.50
C THR A 64 -1.39 9.98 -5.00
N LYS A 65 -2.57 9.63 -5.55
CA LYS A 65 -2.89 9.78 -6.98
C LYS A 65 -2.90 11.24 -7.40
N GLU A 66 -3.58 12.07 -6.60
CA GLU A 66 -3.68 13.50 -6.81
C GLU A 66 -2.29 14.16 -6.81
N ARG A 67 -1.45 13.80 -5.83
CA ARG A 67 -0.07 14.29 -5.75
C ARG A 67 0.77 13.82 -6.94
N MET A 68 0.71 12.56 -7.34
CA MET A 68 1.41 12.09 -8.54
C MET A 68 0.94 12.86 -9.78
N ASN A 69 -0.37 12.99 -10.00
CA ASN A 69 -0.92 13.69 -11.16
C ASN A 69 -0.55 15.16 -11.20
N GLY A 70 -0.45 15.83 -10.05
CA GLY A 70 -0.06 17.24 -9.99
C GLY A 70 1.37 17.54 -10.46
N PHE A 71 2.25 16.53 -10.47
CA PHE A 71 3.67 16.69 -10.84
C PHE A 71 4.07 15.86 -12.06
N LEU A 72 3.20 15.01 -12.60
CA LEU A 72 3.50 14.24 -13.81
C LEU A 72 3.67 15.15 -15.03
N PRO A 73 4.51 14.76 -16.01
CA PRO A 73 4.66 15.51 -17.26
C PRO A 73 3.33 15.64 -18.01
N LYS A 74 3.16 16.72 -18.77
CA LYS A 74 1.95 16.95 -19.56
C LYS A 74 1.64 15.74 -20.47
N GLY A 75 0.37 15.37 -20.54
CA GLY A 75 -0.11 14.23 -21.31
C GLY A 75 0.02 12.88 -20.60
N TRP A 76 0.56 12.84 -19.38
CA TRP A 76 0.55 11.66 -18.52
C TRP A 76 -0.39 11.86 -17.33
N GLY A 77 -1.03 10.78 -16.90
CA GLY A 77 -1.87 10.80 -15.72
C GLY A 77 -2.17 9.41 -15.20
N ILE A 78 -2.46 9.32 -13.91
CA ILE A 78 -2.93 8.13 -13.23
C ILE A 78 -4.43 8.24 -13.02
N TYR A 79 -5.16 7.20 -13.40
CA TYR A 79 -6.57 7.04 -13.07
C TYR A 79 -6.82 5.70 -12.38
N GLN A 80 -8.05 5.52 -11.88
CA GLN A 80 -8.45 4.29 -11.20
C GLN A 80 -9.75 3.77 -11.79
N GLU A 81 -9.80 2.47 -12.02
CA GLU A 81 -11.02 1.77 -12.42
C GLU A 81 -11.12 0.43 -11.68
N LYS A 82 -12.26 0.19 -11.01
CA LYS A 82 -12.52 -1.04 -10.25
C LYS A 82 -11.37 -1.42 -9.31
N ASN A 83 -10.92 -0.46 -8.49
CA ASN A 83 -9.84 -0.62 -7.49
C ASN A 83 -8.45 -0.94 -8.06
N VAL A 84 -8.19 -0.58 -9.32
CA VAL A 84 -6.89 -0.75 -9.95
C VAL A 84 -6.47 0.56 -10.57
N TRP A 85 -5.22 0.93 -10.35
CA TRP A 85 -4.65 2.12 -10.94
C TRP A 85 -4.07 1.82 -12.31
N TYR A 86 -4.14 2.83 -13.16
CA TYR A 86 -3.60 2.79 -14.51
C TYR A 86 -2.82 4.07 -14.74
N LEU A 87 -1.62 3.92 -15.29
CA LEU A 87 -0.91 5.02 -15.93
C LEU A 87 -1.47 5.17 -17.34
N SER A 88 -1.79 6.39 -17.77
CA SER A 88 -2.24 6.68 -19.12
C SER A 88 -1.43 7.79 -19.77
N LYS A 89 -1.30 7.69 -21.11
CA LYS A 89 -0.75 8.72 -21.99
C LYS A 89 -1.83 9.19 -22.96
N GLY A 90 -2.10 10.49 -23.00
CA GLY A 90 -3.14 11.15 -23.79
C GLY A 90 -3.70 12.36 -23.04
N GLU A 91 -4.04 13.43 -23.75
CA GLU A 91 -4.53 14.69 -23.14
C GLU A 91 -6.02 14.61 -22.76
N TYR A 92 -6.80 13.85 -23.53
CA TYR A 92 -8.25 13.75 -23.34
C TYR A 92 -8.73 12.30 -23.25
N TRP A 93 -9.90 12.10 -22.64
CA TRP A 93 -10.53 10.77 -22.57
C TRP A 93 -10.96 10.25 -23.94
N SER A 94 -11.24 11.16 -24.88
CA SER A 94 -11.64 10.88 -26.25
C SER A 94 -10.47 10.72 -27.22
N ASP A 95 -9.23 10.82 -26.75
CA ASP A 95 -8.05 10.68 -27.60
C ASP A 95 -7.98 9.23 -28.16
N PRO A 96 -8.08 9.04 -29.49
CA PRO A 96 -8.11 7.72 -30.10
C PRO A 96 -6.80 6.94 -29.88
N ASP A 97 -5.69 7.64 -29.68
CA ASP A 97 -4.37 7.04 -29.47
C ASP A 97 -4.02 6.86 -27.99
N ARG A 98 -5.00 7.06 -27.10
CA ARG A 98 -4.79 6.93 -25.67
C ARG A 98 -4.34 5.52 -25.31
N LYS A 99 -3.22 5.44 -24.60
CA LYS A 99 -2.69 4.18 -24.08
C LYS A 99 -2.77 4.18 -22.56
N SER A 100 -3.09 3.01 -22.00
CA SER A 100 -3.16 2.78 -20.57
C SER A 100 -2.39 1.52 -20.19
N TRP A 101 -1.71 1.59 -19.06
CA TRP A 101 -0.89 0.52 -18.50
C TRP A 101 -1.30 0.28 -17.05
N VAL A 102 -1.44 -0.99 -16.65
CA VAL A 102 -1.76 -1.32 -15.25
C VAL A 102 -0.59 -0.85 -14.38
N TYR A 103 -0.90 0.02 -13.43
CA TYR A 103 0.08 0.60 -12.52
C TYR A 103 0.61 -0.47 -11.55
N GLN A 104 1.90 -0.41 -11.29
CA GLN A 104 2.56 -1.06 -10.16
C GLN A 104 3.73 -0.18 -9.71
N ASP A 105 4.11 -0.27 -8.44
CA ASP A 105 5.23 0.51 -7.91
C ASP A 105 6.52 0.20 -8.69
N GLY A 106 7.24 1.25 -9.09
CA GLY A 106 8.41 1.16 -9.94
C GLY A 106 8.11 1.24 -11.45
N ILE A 107 6.84 1.39 -11.85
CA ILE A 107 6.51 1.71 -13.25
C ILE A 107 7.25 2.98 -13.67
N THR A 108 7.88 2.94 -14.84
CA THR A 108 8.76 4.00 -15.32
C THR A 108 8.26 4.51 -16.66
N ILE A 109 8.07 5.82 -16.75
CA ILE A 109 7.95 6.55 -18.02
C ILE A 109 9.37 6.76 -18.53
N LEU A 110 9.69 6.20 -19.68
CA LEU A 110 11.02 6.34 -20.27
C LEU A 110 11.16 7.72 -20.91
N GLY A 111 12.34 8.33 -20.84
CA GLY A 111 12.62 9.62 -21.50
C GLY A 111 12.38 9.57 -23.02
N THR A 112 12.46 8.38 -23.63
CA THR A 112 12.14 8.11 -25.03
C THR A 112 10.62 8.06 -25.33
N GLY A 113 9.76 8.17 -24.32
CA GLY A 113 8.31 8.24 -24.44
C GLY A 113 7.57 6.90 -24.28
N GLY A 114 8.28 5.81 -23.98
CA GLY A 114 7.73 4.48 -23.68
C GLY A 114 7.41 4.26 -22.19
N VAL A 115 6.94 3.06 -21.85
CA VAL A 115 6.65 2.64 -20.46
C VAL A 115 7.30 1.30 -20.18
N SER A 116 8.02 1.18 -19.07
CA SER A 116 8.54 -0.08 -18.54
C SER A 116 7.98 -0.38 -17.16
N GLY A 117 7.96 -1.66 -16.79
CA GLY A 117 7.49 -2.09 -15.47
C GLY A 117 5.98 -1.95 -15.27
N ALA A 118 5.18 -1.95 -16.34
CA ALA A 118 3.73 -2.08 -16.25
C ALA A 118 3.33 -3.54 -15.94
N SER A 119 2.27 -3.73 -15.16
CA SER A 119 1.68 -5.07 -14.98
C SER A 119 0.93 -5.49 -16.25
N LYS A 120 1.11 -6.75 -16.66
CA LYS A 120 0.56 -7.27 -17.93
C LYS A 120 -0.83 -7.91 -17.79
N ASP A 121 -1.33 -8.16 -16.58
CA ASP A 121 -2.47 -9.05 -16.38
C ASP A 121 -3.52 -8.51 -15.38
N ARG A 122 -4.57 -7.88 -15.94
CA ARG A 122 -5.74 -7.42 -15.19
C ARG A 122 -6.54 -8.58 -14.58
N LYS A 123 -6.67 -9.71 -15.29
CA LYS A 123 -7.45 -10.87 -14.81
C LYS A 123 -6.81 -11.47 -13.56
N LYS A 124 -5.48 -11.55 -13.53
CA LYS A 124 -4.72 -11.97 -12.34
C LYS A 124 -4.95 -11.03 -11.17
N LEU A 125 -5.11 -9.73 -11.41
CA LEU A 125 -5.40 -8.75 -10.37
C LEU A 125 -6.82 -8.88 -9.82
N ASP A 126 -7.81 -9.06 -10.67
CA ASP A 126 -9.20 -9.29 -10.25
C ASP A 126 -9.33 -10.59 -9.45
N LYS A 127 -8.62 -11.65 -9.87
CA LYS A 127 -8.52 -12.90 -9.11
C LYS A 127 -7.92 -12.64 -7.72
N ARG A 128 -6.81 -11.91 -7.63
CA ARG A 128 -6.18 -11.57 -6.35
C ARG A 128 -7.10 -10.78 -5.42
N LEU A 129 -7.88 -9.83 -5.94
CA LEU A 129 -8.86 -9.10 -5.14
C LEU A 129 -9.94 -10.02 -4.57
N LYS A 130 -10.39 -11.00 -5.36
CA LYS A 130 -11.31 -12.03 -4.89
C LYS A 130 -10.67 -12.91 -3.82
N ASP A 131 -9.44 -13.37 -4.04
CA ASP A 131 -8.70 -14.22 -3.10
C ASP A 131 -8.48 -13.51 -1.75
N ILE A 132 -8.12 -12.22 -1.77
CA ILE A 132 -8.02 -11.40 -0.54
C ILE A 132 -9.35 -11.38 0.20
N ARG A 133 -10.45 -11.10 -0.49
CA ARG A 133 -11.77 -11.03 0.15
C ARG A 133 -12.11 -12.34 0.84
N VAL A 134 -11.97 -13.46 0.11
CA VAL A 134 -12.27 -14.80 0.63
C VAL A 134 -11.38 -15.12 1.84
N TYR A 135 -10.09 -14.83 1.74
CA TYR A 135 -9.14 -15.07 2.83
C TYR A 135 -9.47 -14.22 4.07
N VAL A 136 -9.72 -12.91 3.90
CA VAL A 136 -10.05 -12.01 5.01
C VAL A 136 -11.37 -12.41 5.66
N ASP A 137 -12.39 -12.77 4.89
CA ASP A 137 -13.67 -13.23 5.43
C ASP A 137 -13.50 -14.52 6.26
N GLY A 138 -12.72 -15.47 5.75
CA GLY A 138 -12.38 -16.70 6.47
C GLY A 138 -11.56 -16.44 7.74
N PHE A 139 -10.57 -15.54 7.66
CA PHE A 139 -9.76 -15.12 8.79
C PHE A 139 -10.64 -14.51 9.88
N MET A 140 -11.48 -13.54 9.53
CA MET A 140 -12.36 -12.84 10.47
C MET A 140 -13.34 -13.81 11.13
N LYS A 141 -13.89 -14.76 10.35
CA LYS A 141 -14.77 -15.80 10.90
C LYS A 141 -14.08 -16.59 12.00
N LYS A 142 -12.86 -17.09 11.76
CA LYS A 142 -12.10 -17.87 12.76
C LYS A 142 -11.64 -17.02 13.94
N LEU A 143 -11.25 -15.77 13.68
CA LEU A 143 -10.82 -14.84 14.73
C LEU A 143 -11.95 -14.57 15.72
N VAL A 144 -13.12 -14.14 15.23
CA VAL A 144 -14.28 -13.82 16.07
C VAL A 144 -14.80 -15.06 16.80
N ALA A 145 -14.75 -16.23 16.15
CA ALA A 145 -15.07 -17.53 16.77
C ALA A 145 -14.02 -17.99 17.81
N ARG A 146 -12.94 -17.23 18.02
CA ARG A 146 -11.84 -17.54 18.96
C ARG A 146 -11.16 -18.88 18.64
N GLU A 147 -11.11 -19.25 17.36
CA GLU A 147 -10.50 -20.47 16.84
C GLU A 147 -9.03 -20.28 16.44
N LEU A 148 -8.55 -19.03 16.37
CA LEU A 148 -7.15 -18.73 16.07
C LEU A 148 -6.31 -18.71 17.35
N PRO A 149 -5.07 -19.26 17.32
CA PRO A 149 -4.15 -19.12 18.44
C PRO A 149 -3.71 -17.66 18.60
N GLN A 150 -3.11 -17.36 19.75
CA GLN A 150 -2.38 -16.11 19.91
C GLN A 150 -1.20 -16.05 18.93
N PRO A 151 -0.81 -14.84 18.46
CA PRO A 151 0.40 -14.69 17.66
C PRO A 151 1.62 -15.21 18.43
N GLY A 152 2.44 -16.02 17.78
CA GLY A 152 3.57 -16.66 18.44
C GLY A 152 4.46 -17.44 17.47
N ASN A 153 5.37 -18.25 18.01
CA ASN A 153 6.43 -18.92 17.25
C ASN A 153 5.95 -19.97 16.24
N GLY A 154 4.67 -20.37 16.30
CA GLY A 154 4.04 -21.27 15.32
C GLY A 154 3.52 -20.56 14.07
N ASP A 155 3.66 -19.23 13.99
CA ASP A 155 3.26 -18.44 12.84
C ASP A 155 4.27 -18.53 11.69
N CYS A 156 3.81 -18.21 10.48
CA CYS A 156 4.67 -18.12 9.32
C CYS A 156 5.88 -17.22 9.59
N TRP A 157 7.06 -17.78 9.35
CA TRP A 157 8.34 -17.11 9.61
C TRP A 157 8.44 -15.76 8.88
N PHE A 158 7.95 -15.67 7.63
CA PHE A 158 7.96 -14.42 6.87
C PHE A 158 6.93 -13.39 7.33
N CYS A 159 5.90 -13.79 8.09
CA CYS A 159 5.02 -12.86 8.80
C CYS A 159 5.67 -12.33 10.09
N LEU A 160 6.50 -13.13 10.75
CA LEU A 160 7.19 -12.73 11.98
C LEU A 160 8.41 -11.84 11.70
N PHE A 161 9.15 -12.13 10.63
CA PHE A 161 10.42 -11.48 10.35
C PHE A 161 10.23 -10.14 9.64
N LYS A 162 10.91 -9.13 10.18
CA LYS A 162 11.03 -7.81 9.59
C LYS A 162 12.44 -7.61 9.05
N ASP A 163 12.54 -6.99 7.89
CA ASP A 163 13.81 -6.51 7.38
C ASP A 163 14.33 -5.31 8.22
N LYS A 164 15.52 -4.81 7.86
CA LYS A 164 16.16 -3.64 8.48
C LYS A 164 15.28 -2.38 8.48
N ASP A 165 14.32 -2.30 7.55
CA ASP A 165 13.40 -1.17 7.39
C ASP A 165 12.06 -1.43 8.08
N GLY A 166 11.95 -2.52 8.85
CA GLY A 166 10.76 -2.90 9.61
C GLY A 166 9.66 -3.56 8.76
N ARG A 167 9.95 -3.96 7.52
CA ARG A 167 8.95 -4.49 6.57
C ARG A 167 8.96 -6.01 6.53
N THR A 168 7.78 -6.56 6.30
CA THR A 168 7.55 -7.99 6.10
C THR A 168 7.60 -8.35 4.61
N ARG A 169 8.13 -9.53 4.30
CA ARG A 169 8.14 -10.07 2.94
C ARG A 169 6.73 -10.33 2.43
N SER A 170 6.50 -10.15 1.12
CA SER A 170 5.16 -10.26 0.52
C SER A 170 4.97 -11.49 -0.37
N ASP A 171 6.05 -12.15 -0.77
CA ASP A 171 6.05 -13.25 -1.73
C ASP A 171 5.35 -14.51 -1.21
N HIS A 172 5.36 -14.71 0.11
CA HIS A 172 4.71 -15.84 0.78
C HIS A 172 3.18 -15.67 0.96
N ILE A 173 2.64 -14.45 0.83
CA ILE A 173 1.23 -14.16 1.16
C ILE A 173 0.25 -14.99 0.32
N LEU A 174 0.63 -15.30 -0.92
CA LEU A 174 -0.23 -16.08 -1.82
C LEU A 174 -0.39 -17.53 -1.36
N GLU A 175 0.59 -18.08 -0.63
CA GLU A 175 0.50 -19.43 -0.05
C GLU A 175 -0.56 -19.48 1.05
N HIS A 176 -0.66 -18.43 1.88
CA HIS A 176 -1.72 -18.32 2.89
C HIS A 176 -3.11 -18.39 2.29
N PHE A 177 -3.31 -17.77 1.12
CA PHE A 177 -4.60 -17.78 0.43
C PHE A 177 -4.94 -19.17 -0.11
N LYS A 178 -3.94 -19.86 -0.66
CA LYS A 178 -4.08 -21.19 -1.24
C LYS A 178 -4.44 -22.22 -0.16
N ASP A 179 -3.71 -22.21 0.95
CA ASP A 179 -3.83 -23.23 1.99
C ASP A 179 -4.83 -22.84 3.08
N LYS A 180 -5.44 -21.66 2.97
CA LYS A 180 -6.31 -21.05 4.00
C LYS A 180 -5.61 -21.03 5.37
N TYR A 181 -4.31 -20.79 5.36
CA TYR A 181 -3.49 -20.72 6.54
C TYR A 181 -3.61 -19.31 7.15
N TYR A 182 -4.49 -19.18 8.14
CA TYR A 182 -4.79 -17.91 8.79
C TYR A 182 -3.78 -17.62 9.90
N VAL A 183 -2.83 -16.75 9.62
CA VAL A 183 -1.70 -16.45 10.53
C VAL A 183 -1.98 -15.22 11.41
N PRO A 184 -2.10 -15.35 12.74
CA PRO A 184 -2.30 -14.24 13.67
C PRO A 184 -1.30 -13.08 13.53
N SER A 185 0.00 -13.36 13.37
CA SER A 185 1.03 -12.32 13.19
C SER A 185 0.81 -11.45 11.95
N LEU A 186 0.15 -11.98 10.91
CA LEU A 186 -0.22 -11.19 9.74
C LEU A 186 -1.20 -10.06 10.10
N LEU A 187 -2.17 -10.35 10.98
CA LEU A 187 -3.10 -9.34 11.49
C LEU A 187 -2.37 -8.33 12.38
N MET A 188 -1.44 -8.78 13.23
CA MET A 188 -0.65 -7.88 14.07
C MET A 188 0.17 -6.89 13.24
N ASN A 189 0.77 -7.36 12.13
CA ASN A 189 1.44 -6.49 11.17
C ASN A 189 0.48 -5.51 10.50
N ALA A 190 -0.71 -5.98 10.10
CA ALA A 190 -1.72 -5.11 9.50
C ALA A 190 -2.13 -3.96 10.44
N ILE A 191 -2.37 -4.26 11.72
CA ILE A 191 -2.76 -3.25 12.72
C ILE A 191 -1.60 -2.33 13.10
N ALA A 192 -0.37 -2.84 13.14
CA ALA A 192 0.81 -2.00 13.37
C ALA A 192 0.99 -0.97 12.25
N GLU A 193 0.69 -1.36 11.00
CA GLU A 193 0.84 -0.49 9.83
C GLU A 193 -0.39 0.39 9.55
N ILE A 194 -1.59 -0.14 9.78
CA ILE A 194 -2.88 0.52 9.59
C ILE A 194 -3.65 0.42 10.91
N PRO A 195 -3.39 1.35 11.85
CA PRO A 195 -3.94 1.28 13.21
C PRO A 195 -5.46 1.30 13.25
N VAL A 196 -6.00 0.52 14.17
CA VAL A 196 -7.41 0.51 14.57
C VAL A 196 -7.58 1.22 15.92
N SER A 197 -8.83 1.52 16.30
CA SER A 197 -9.14 2.14 17.59
C SER A 197 -8.69 1.29 18.78
N GLN A 198 -8.51 1.90 19.95
CA GLN A 198 -8.16 1.17 21.17
C GLN A 198 -9.20 0.12 21.53
N THR A 199 -10.49 0.42 21.34
CA THR A 199 -11.58 -0.53 21.53
C THR A 199 -11.47 -1.74 20.58
N SER A 200 -11.09 -1.52 19.32
CA SER A 200 -10.85 -2.61 18.37
C SER A 200 -9.67 -3.48 18.82
N LYS A 201 -8.60 -2.87 19.35
CA LYS A 201 -7.46 -3.61 19.90
C LYS A 201 -7.86 -4.48 21.10
N SER A 202 -8.70 -3.96 21.99
CA SER A 202 -9.25 -4.75 23.10
C SER A 202 -10.11 -5.90 22.58
N SER A 203 -10.96 -5.66 21.57
CA SER A 203 -11.76 -6.73 20.95
C SER A 203 -10.87 -7.82 20.33
N ILE A 204 -9.76 -7.45 19.69
CA ILE A 204 -8.76 -8.40 19.19
C ILE A 204 -8.12 -9.21 20.34
N GLY A 205 -7.80 -8.55 21.46
CA GLY A 205 -7.29 -9.21 22.66
C GLY A 205 -8.27 -10.26 23.19
N TYR A 206 -9.56 -9.92 23.26
CA TYR A 206 -10.62 -10.85 23.60
C TYR A 206 -10.71 -12.04 22.62
N TRP A 207 -10.70 -11.76 21.32
CA TRP A 207 -10.77 -12.79 20.28
C TRP A 207 -9.58 -13.75 20.29
N PHE A 208 -8.37 -13.25 20.60
CA PHE A 208 -7.18 -14.06 20.81
C PHE A 208 -7.06 -14.66 22.22
N LYS A 209 -8.07 -14.49 23.09
CA LYS A 209 -8.06 -15.02 24.47
C LYS A 209 -6.90 -14.48 25.32
N VAL A 210 -6.48 -13.23 25.07
CA VAL A 210 -5.50 -12.51 25.90
C VAL A 210 -6.16 -12.00 27.19
N HIS A 211 -7.45 -11.70 27.12
CA HIS A 211 -8.31 -11.38 28.27
C HIS A 211 -9.74 -11.86 28.01
N ASP A 212 -10.56 -11.91 29.05
CA ASP A 212 -11.95 -12.39 28.97
C ASP A 212 -13.01 -11.28 28.95
N GLN A 213 -12.58 -10.01 28.94
CA GLN A 213 -13.49 -8.87 28.80
C GLN A 213 -14.02 -8.73 27.38
N GLU A 214 -15.29 -9.02 27.19
CA GLU A 214 -16.00 -8.81 25.93
C GLU A 214 -16.54 -7.38 25.83
N CYS A 215 -16.44 -6.78 24.64
CA CYS A 215 -16.97 -5.44 24.39
C CYS A 215 -18.03 -5.50 23.27
N THR A 216 -19.23 -5.97 23.62
CA THR A 216 -20.33 -6.18 22.67
C THR A 216 -20.78 -4.88 21.98
N TRP A 217 -20.79 -3.76 22.71
CA TRP A 217 -21.21 -2.44 22.22
C TRP A 217 -20.47 -1.94 20.99
N PHE A 218 -19.22 -2.34 20.82
CA PHE A 218 -18.37 -1.90 19.70
C PHE A 218 -17.92 -3.05 18.82
N GLU A 219 -18.55 -4.22 18.94
CA GLU A 219 -18.09 -5.44 18.27
C GLU A 219 -18.15 -5.28 16.75
N ASP A 220 -19.25 -4.77 16.20
CA ASP A 220 -19.42 -4.58 14.75
C ASP A 220 -18.44 -3.55 14.18
N ILE A 221 -18.25 -2.44 14.90
CA ILE A 221 -17.26 -1.42 14.52
C ILE A 221 -15.85 -2.01 14.54
N SER A 222 -15.54 -2.83 15.54
CA SER A 222 -14.24 -3.49 15.68
C SER A 222 -14.02 -4.50 14.56
N LYS A 223 -15.02 -5.34 14.26
CA LYS A 223 -14.99 -6.29 13.12
C LYS A 223 -14.71 -5.56 11.82
N GLU A 224 -15.41 -4.44 11.58
CA GLU A 224 -15.25 -3.65 10.36
C GLU A 224 -13.85 -3.02 10.26
N GLN A 225 -13.34 -2.41 11.35
CA GLN A 225 -12.01 -1.80 11.36
C GLN A 225 -10.89 -2.83 11.14
N VAL A 226 -10.98 -3.98 11.82
CA VAL A 226 -10.00 -5.07 11.70
C VAL A 226 -10.02 -5.64 10.29
N LYS A 227 -11.21 -5.91 9.74
CA LYS A 227 -11.39 -6.36 8.35
C LYS A 227 -10.79 -5.38 7.34
N LYS A 228 -11.08 -4.08 7.50
CA LYS A 228 -10.54 -3.02 6.63
C LYS A 228 -9.02 -2.93 6.73
N SER A 229 -8.46 -2.97 7.95
CA SER A 229 -7.01 -2.92 8.18
C SER A 229 -6.30 -4.09 7.49
N LEU A 230 -6.75 -5.33 7.72
CA LEU A 230 -6.18 -6.52 7.11
C LEU A 230 -6.31 -6.51 5.58
N THR A 231 -7.48 -6.12 5.06
CA THR A 231 -7.71 -6.02 3.61
C THR A 231 -6.74 -5.03 2.96
N ARG A 232 -6.61 -3.83 3.52
CA ARG A 232 -5.72 -2.78 3.02
C ARG A 232 -4.25 -3.20 3.09
N TYR A 233 -3.86 -3.83 4.18
CA TYR A 233 -2.51 -4.37 4.34
C TYR A 233 -2.19 -5.40 3.25
N LEU A 234 -3.07 -6.38 3.02
CA LEU A 234 -2.87 -7.40 1.99
C LEU A 234 -2.84 -6.83 0.58
N LYS A 235 -3.74 -5.89 0.26
CA LYS A 235 -3.71 -5.17 -1.02
C LYS A 235 -2.39 -4.45 -1.22
N ARG A 236 -1.92 -3.73 -0.20
CA ARG A 236 -0.64 -3.00 -0.22
C ARG A 236 0.54 -3.94 -0.48
N ARG A 237 0.62 -5.06 0.23
CA ARG A 237 1.67 -6.07 0.05
C ARG A 237 1.66 -6.71 -1.35
N LEU A 238 0.51 -6.73 -2.01
CA LEU A 238 0.35 -7.28 -3.36
C LEU A 238 0.28 -6.21 -4.47
N GLY A 239 0.62 -4.95 -4.16
CA GLY A 239 0.73 -3.85 -5.13
C GLY A 239 -0.61 -3.31 -5.66
N MET A 240 -1.68 -3.42 -4.87
CA MET A 240 -3.05 -3.01 -5.23
C MET A 240 -3.53 -1.75 -4.50
N ALA A 241 -4.56 -1.10 -5.06
CA ALA A 241 -5.21 0.05 -4.45
C ALA A 241 -5.98 -0.33 -3.19
N ALA A 242 -5.46 0.14 -2.05
CA ALA A 242 -5.93 -0.13 -0.68
C ALA A 242 -7.29 0.50 -0.38
#